data_AF-T0XXL9-F1
#
_entry.id   AF-T0XXL9-F1
#
_cell.length_a   1.000
_cell.length_b   1.000
_cell.length_c   1.000
_cell.angle_alpha   90.00
_cell.angle_beta   90.00
_cell.angle_gamma   90.00
#
_symmetry.space_group_name_H-M   'P 1'
#
loop_
_entity.id
_entity.type
_entity.pdbx_description
1 polymer ?
#
loop_
_entity_poly.entity_id
_entity_poly.type
_entity_poly.pdbx_seq_one_letter_code
_entity_poly.pdbx_strand_id
1 'polypeptide(L)'
;MKTKLGKPYPLGASWDGKGVNFSLFSENAEAVELCLFSSSLDKEEYVRIPLTERTNNIWHCYLPEARPGWLYGYRVHGRYEPMSGHRFNPHKLLVDPYAKGIARRVQWDDAMFSYPMGQPEEDLLMDERDNAAFAPLGSVIDPSYFWAGDRAPRTPWSETIIYETHVRGMTVNHPDVPKELRGTYAGLATDPVIDYLLSLGITAIELMPVHQFSSDRTLLQKRLTNYWGYNTLSYFAPDNRYASGAMSPADEFKMMVRTLHDAGIEIILDVVYNHTCEGNHLGPTFSLRGIDNATYYRLVGDSPRHYMDYTGTGNTLNMRHPQVLQLIMDSLRYWVLEMHVDGFRFDLASALGPGTARGRQAQRILRRYPARSCGLPGQADRRALGCWRGWLSGRKFPPSLDRVERSLPGLHPAILERRRATGGRTRHTSFRKQRSLRRGREAAARPASILSRPMTDSR
;
A
#
# COMPACT_ATOMS: atom_id res chain seq x y z
N MET A 1 21.55 -18.04 -8.72
CA MET A 1 20.61 -17.29 -9.59
C MET A 1 21.39 -16.23 -10.36
N LYS A 2 21.13 -16.01 -11.66
CA LYS A 2 21.88 -14.99 -12.44
C LYS A 2 21.31 -13.59 -12.19
N THR A 3 22.16 -12.66 -11.78
CA THR A 3 21.82 -11.24 -11.62
C THR A 3 22.34 -10.40 -12.78
N LYS A 4 21.67 -9.28 -13.05
CA LYS A 4 22.13 -8.21 -13.94
C LYS A 4 22.18 -6.89 -13.17
N LEU A 5 22.83 -5.88 -13.75
CA LEU A 5 23.06 -4.57 -13.10
C LEU A 5 21.78 -3.92 -12.57
N GLY A 6 20.67 -4.02 -13.30
CA GLY A 6 19.44 -3.30 -12.96
C GLY A 6 19.58 -1.78 -13.06
N LYS A 7 18.69 -1.07 -12.40
CA LYS A 7 18.59 0.39 -12.42
C LYS A 7 18.23 0.92 -11.03
N PRO A 8 18.73 2.10 -10.64
CA PRO A 8 18.36 2.73 -9.37
C PRO A 8 16.91 3.22 -9.34
N TYR A 9 16.25 3.36 -10.50
CA TYR A 9 14.86 3.79 -10.57
C TYR A 9 14.01 2.90 -11.48
N PRO A 10 12.72 2.72 -11.17
CA PRO A 10 12.03 3.19 -9.95
C PRO A 10 12.50 2.47 -8.67
N LEU A 11 12.25 3.06 -7.50
CA LEU A 11 12.49 2.43 -6.19
C LEU A 11 11.48 1.29 -5.96
N GLY A 12 11.89 0.31 -5.16
CA GLY A 12 11.16 -0.92 -4.88
C GLY A 12 11.37 -2.03 -5.91
N ALA A 13 10.56 -3.08 -5.82
CA ALA A 13 10.50 -4.16 -6.80
C ALA A 13 9.55 -3.83 -7.97
N SER A 14 10.07 -3.79 -9.20
CA SER A 14 9.31 -3.47 -10.41
C SER A 14 9.46 -4.54 -11.49
N TRP A 15 8.35 -5.18 -11.84
CA TRP A 15 8.27 -6.16 -12.92
C TRP A 15 8.06 -5.47 -14.28
N ASP A 16 8.84 -5.85 -15.29
CA ASP A 16 8.81 -5.25 -16.64
C ASP A 16 8.33 -6.22 -17.74
N GLY A 17 7.75 -7.36 -17.36
CA GLY A 17 7.36 -8.44 -18.26
C GLY A 17 8.47 -9.46 -18.54
N LYS A 18 9.74 -9.11 -18.32
CA LYS A 18 10.90 -9.98 -18.57
C LYS A 18 11.64 -10.39 -17.31
N GLY A 19 11.49 -9.64 -16.22
CA GLY A 19 12.13 -9.86 -14.94
C GLY A 19 11.77 -8.76 -13.95
N VAL A 20 12.43 -8.74 -12.80
CA VAL A 20 12.16 -7.75 -11.75
C VAL A 20 13.42 -6.94 -11.45
N ASN A 21 13.29 -5.62 -11.49
CA ASN A 21 14.27 -4.67 -10.99
C ASN A 21 14.01 -4.44 -9.49
N PHE A 22 15.01 -4.69 -8.65
CA PHE A 22 14.97 -4.36 -7.22
C PHE A 22 15.84 -3.13 -6.98
N SER A 23 15.31 -2.17 -6.22
CA SER A 23 16.00 -0.91 -5.92
C SER A 23 15.66 -0.44 -4.51
N LEU A 24 16.68 -0.24 -3.67
CA LEU A 24 16.54 0.15 -2.27
C LEU A 24 17.46 1.33 -1.95
N PHE A 25 16.88 2.41 -1.44
CA PHE A 25 17.66 3.53 -0.92
C PHE A 25 18.18 3.21 0.49
N SER A 26 19.49 3.39 0.69
CA SER A 26 20.10 3.50 2.01
C SER A 26 21.45 4.21 1.89
N GLU A 27 21.58 5.34 2.58
CA GLU A 27 22.78 6.17 2.55
C GLU A 27 23.86 5.61 3.46
N ASN A 28 23.47 5.13 4.63
CA ASN A 28 24.40 4.68 5.68
C ASN A 28 24.67 3.17 5.66
N ALA A 29 24.02 2.39 4.78
CA ALA A 29 24.31 0.96 4.64
C ALA A 29 25.72 0.71 4.08
N GLU A 30 26.35 -0.34 4.61
CA GLU A 30 27.63 -0.88 4.17
C GLU A 30 27.45 -2.05 3.19
N ALA A 31 26.35 -2.81 3.33
CA ALA A 31 25.96 -3.86 2.40
C ALA A 31 24.44 -4.08 2.42
N VAL A 32 23.89 -4.58 1.30
CA VAL A 32 22.47 -4.95 1.20
C VAL A 32 22.36 -6.32 0.56
N GLU A 33 21.54 -7.18 1.16
CA GLU A 33 21.18 -8.50 0.61
C GLU A 33 19.68 -8.54 0.34
N LEU A 34 19.31 -8.96 -0.87
CA LEU A 34 17.94 -9.33 -1.22
C LEU A 34 17.71 -10.79 -0.83
N CYS A 35 16.74 -11.02 0.04
CA CYS A 35 16.36 -12.34 0.52
C CYS A 35 15.08 -12.78 -0.17
N LEU A 36 15.07 -13.95 -0.81
CA LEU A 36 13.88 -14.49 -1.49
C LEU A 36 13.29 -15.69 -0.73
N PHE A 37 11.97 -15.80 -0.78
CA PHE A 37 11.20 -16.86 -0.13
C PHE A 37 10.34 -17.59 -1.16
N SER A 38 10.15 -18.89 -0.97
CA SER A 38 9.29 -19.70 -1.86
C SER A 38 7.82 -19.60 -1.47
N SER A 39 7.57 -19.43 -0.16
CA SER A 39 6.24 -19.32 0.43
C SER A 39 6.23 -18.33 1.58
N SER A 40 5.06 -17.74 1.86
CA SER A 40 4.86 -16.86 3.02
C SER A 40 4.93 -17.60 4.36
N LEU A 41 5.00 -18.93 4.34
CA LEU A 41 5.14 -19.78 5.52
C LEU A 41 6.59 -20.20 5.80
N ASP A 42 7.50 -19.91 4.87
CA ASP A 42 8.90 -20.29 5.00
C ASP A 42 9.54 -19.57 6.18
N LYS A 43 10.36 -20.30 6.93
CA LYS A 43 11.04 -19.78 8.13
C LYS A 43 12.39 -19.14 7.84
N GLU A 44 12.92 -19.39 6.66
CA GLU A 44 14.23 -18.97 6.20
C GLU A 44 14.15 -18.65 4.71
N GLU A 45 14.93 -17.68 4.25
CA GLU A 45 15.07 -17.41 2.83
C GLU A 45 15.77 -18.58 2.12
N TYR A 46 15.29 -18.95 0.92
CA TYR A 46 15.94 -20.01 0.15
C TYR A 46 17.18 -19.49 -0.60
N VAL A 47 17.30 -18.16 -0.76
CA VAL A 47 18.46 -17.51 -1.37
C VAL A 47 18.64 -16.09 -0.85
N ARG A 48 19.90 -15.71 -0.65
CA ARG A 48 20.37 -14.34 -0.43
C ARG A 48 21.20 -13.88 -1.62
N ILE A 49 20.92 -12.68 -2.09
CA ILE A 49 21.57 -12.08 -3.26
C ILE A 49 22.17 -10.75 -2.82
N PRO A 50 23.50 -10.59 -2.77
CA PRO A 50 24.11 -9.30 -2.49
C PRO A 50 23.80 -8.31 -3.61
N LEU A 51 23.37 -7.10 -3.25
CA LEU A 51 23.20 -5.99 -4.18
C LEU A 51 24.57 -5.31 -4.30
N THR A 52 25.27 -5.54 -5.40
CA THR A 52 26.61 -4.99 -5.65
C THR A 52 26.58 -3.62 -6.30
N GLU A 53 25.52 -3.31 -7.04
CA GLU A 53 25.40 -2.04 -7.75
C GLU A 53 24.82 -0.96 -6.83
N ARG A 54 25.51 0.18 -6.76
CA ARG A 54 25.10 1.34 -5.96
C ARG A 54 25.26 2.62 -6.78
N THR A 55 24.14 3.31 -7.03
CA THR A 55 24.12 4.61 -7.71
C THR A 55 23.42 5.63 -6.82
N ASN A 56 24.08 6.72 -6.44
CA ASN A 56 23.49 7.78 -5.60
C ASN A 56 22.80 7.25 -4.32
N ASN A 57 23.49 6.38 -3.56
CA ASN A 57 22.95 5.73 -2.34
C ASN A 57 21.75 4.80 -2.57
N ILE A 58 21.52 4.38 -3.82
CA ILE A 58 20.49 3.42 -4.18
C ILE A 58 21.17 2.13 -4.61
N TRP A 59 20.89 1.07 -3.86
CA TRP A 59 21.33 -0.30 -4.10
C TRP A 59 20.38 -0.97 -5.05
N HIS A 60 20.88 -1.63 -6.11
CA HIS A 60 20.00 -2.23 -7.10
C HIS A 60 20.54 -3.49 -7.74
N CYS A 61 19.63 -4.30 -8.26
CA CYS A 61 19.94 -5.41 -9.17
C CYS A 61 18.72 -5.72 -10.04
N TYR A 62 18.92 -6.57 -11.05
CA TYR A 62 17.83 -7.10 -11.87
C TYR A 62 17.89 -8.62 -11.95
N LEU A 63 16.73 -9.25 -11.72
CA LEU A 63 16.54 -10.69 -11.77
C LEU A 63 15.65 -11.07 -12.97
N PRO A 64 16.22 -11.60 -14.08
CA PRO A 64 15.45 -12.00 -15.26
C PRO A 64 14.44 -13.14 -15.00
N GLU A 65 14.65 -13.95 -13.97
CA GLU A 65 13.78 -15.08 -13.65
C GLU A 65 12.65 -14.70 -12.68
N ALA A 66 12.76 -13.55 -12.02
CA ALA A 66 11.76 -13.09 -11.07
C ALA A 66 10.43 -12.75 -11.75
N ARG A 67 9.32 -13.03 -11.05
CA ARG A 67 7.95 -12.86 -11.54
C ARG A 67 7.05 -12.26 -10.45
N PRO A 68 5.89 -11.69 -10.82
CA PRO A 68 4.84 -11.40 -9.86
C PRO A 68 4.52 -12.61 -8.98
N GLY A 69 4.24 -12.35 -7.70
CA GLY A 69 4.05 -13.37 -6.65
C GLY A 69 5.33 -13.83 -5.96
N TRP A 70 6.52 -13.46 -6.45
CA TRP A 70 7.76 -13.72 -5.73
C TRP A 70 7.81 -12.94 -4.42
N LEU A 71 8.26 -13.61 -3.37
CA LEU A 71 8.28 -13.08 -2.03
C LEU A 71 9.71 -12.69 -1.65
N TYR A 72 9.85 -11.53 -1.02
CA TYR A 72 11.17 -10.98 -0.72
C TYR A 72 11.20 -10.11 0.54
N GLY A 73 12.41 -9.91 1.04
CA GLY A 73 12.77 -8.90 2.03
C GLY A 73 14.24 -8.51 1.85
N TYR A 74 14.75 -7.66 2.73
CA TYR A 74 16.15 -7.25 2.73
C TYR A 74 16.83 -7.53 4.06
N ARG A 75 18.13 -7.85 4.02
CA ARG A 75 19.03 -7.69 5.17
C ARG A 75 19.98 -6.55 4.85
N VAL A 76 20.11 -5.62 5.78
CA VAL A 76 20.91 -4.40 5.59
C VAL A 76 21.98 -4.35 6.66
N HIS A 77 23.23 -4.26 6.20
CA HIS A 77 24.42 -4.25 7.03
C HIS A 77 24.90 -2.80 7.21
N GLY A 78 25.46 -2.53 8.38
CA GLY A 78 26.02 -1.24 8.73
C GLY A 78 26.28 -1.14 10.24
N ARG A 79 26.57 0.06 10.70
CA ARG A 79 26.90 0.31 12.11
C ARG A 79 25.69 0.13 13.03
N TYR A 80 25.85 -0.72 14.06
CA TYR A 80 24.96 -0.71 15.22
C TYR A 80 25.54 0.22 16.29
N GLU A 81 25.28 1.52 16.14
CA GLU A 81 25.69 2.57 17.07
C GLU A 81 24.45 3.36 17.53
N PRO A 82 23.65 2.81 18.46
CA PRO A 82 22.40 3.43 18.90
C PRO A 82 22.62 4.84 19.44
N MET A 83 23.74 5.09 20.13
CA MET A 83 24.10 6.43 20.64
C MET A 83 24.24 7.48 19.54
N SER A 84 24.65 7.08 18.34
CA SER A 84 24.77 7.92 17.14
C SER A 84 23.52 7.85 16.24
N GLY A 85 22.48 7.11 16.66
CA GLY A 85 21.26 6.91 15.90
C GLY A 85 21.33 5.84 14.80
N HIS A 86 22.45 5.12 14.65
CA HIS A 86 22.55 4.03 13.67
C HIS A 86 22.10 2.70 14.29
N ARG A 87 21.19 1.99 13.62
CA ARG A 87 20.51 0.79 14.17
C ARG A 87 20.48 -0.36 13.16
N PHE A 88 21.52 -0.47 12.34
CA PHE A 88 21.63 -1.57 11.37
C PHE A 88 21.81 -2.90 12.09
N ASN A 89 20.93 -3.85 11.82
CA ASN A 89 21.02 -5.20 12.37
C ASN A 89 20.68 -6.21 11.26
N PRO A 90 21.67 -6.87 10.63
CA PRO A 90 21.45 -7.77 9.51
C PRO A 90 20.74 -9.07 9.90
N HIS A 91 20.63 -9.38 11.20
CA HIS A 91 19.82 -10.49 11.69
C HIS A 91 18.32 -10.21 11.55
N LYS A 92 17.92 -8.95 11.30
CA LYS A 92 16.53 -8.58 11.07
C LYS A 92 16.28 -8.48 9.57
N LEU A 93 15.43 -9.36 9.06
CA LEU A 93 14.79 -9.26 7.76
C LEU A 93 13.81 -8.09 7.76
N LEU A 94 13.94 -7.25 6.73
CA LEU A 94 13.24 -5.98 6.60
C LEU A 94 12.31 -6.00 5.39
N VAL A 95 11.14 -5.40 5.52
CA VAL A 95 10.22 -5.18 4.40
C VAL A 95 10.65 -3.96 3.58
N ASP A 96 10.53 -4.07 2.26
CA ASP A 96 10.79 -2.97 1.33
C ASP A 96 9.83 -1.79 1.60
N PRO A 97 10.34 -0.56 1.81
CA PRO A 97 9.51 0.64 1.99
C PRO A 97 8.61 0.95 0.80
N TYR A 98 8.98 0.47 -0.39
CA TYR A 98 8.25 0.59 -1.65
C TYR A 98 7.48 -0.69 -2.02
N ALA A 99 7.31 -1.65 -1.10
CA ALA A 99 6.51 -2.85 -1.33
C ALA A 99 5.05 -2.49 -1.64
N LYS A 100 4.61 -2.80 -2.87
CA LYS A 100 3.22 -2.60 -3.34
C LYS A 100 2.29 -3.76 -2.97
N GLY A 101 2.84 -4.85 -2.46
CA GLY A 101 2.11 -6.00 -1.93
C GLY A 101 2.84 -6.60 -0.75
N ILE A 102 2.10 -7.10 0.23
CA ILE A 102 2.63 -7.73 1.45
C ILE A 102 2.05 -9.14 1.50
N ALA A 103 2.89 -10.17 1.55
CA ALA A 103 2.43 -11.56 1.54
C ALA A 103 2.28 -12.14 2.95
N ARG A 104 3.30 -11.92 3.80
CA ARG A 104 3.26 -12.30 5.21
C ARG A 104 3.03 -11.04 6.04
N ARG A 105 2.02 -11.07 6.90
CA ARG A 105 1.78 -10.01 7.91
C ARG A 105 2.73 -10.20 9.09
N VAL A 106 2.89 -9.15 9.89
CA VAL A 106 3.66 -9.19 11.14
C VAL A 106 3.16 -10.32 12.04
N GLN A 107 4.05 -11.26 12.34
CA GLN A 107 3.89 -12.22 13.44
C GLN A 107 4.78 -11.74 14.57
N TRP A 108 4.20 -11.49 15.74
CA TRP A 108 4.97 -10.92 16.85
C TRP A 108 5.82 -11.99 17.54
N ASP A 109 7.11 -11.71 17.59
CA ASP A 109 8.12 -12.47 18.31
C ASP A 109 9.19 -11.50 18.84
N ASP A 110 9.91 -11.88 19.89
CA ASP A 110 10.99 -11.05 20.44
C ASP A 110 12.15 -10.88 19.46
N ALA A 111 12.34 -11.82 18.52
CA ALA A 111 13.32 -11.69 17.46
C ALA A 111 13.06 -10.49 16.53
N MET A 112 11.84 -9.93 16.52
CA MET A 112 11.50 -8.74 15.72
C MET A 112 12.13 -7.44 16.22
N PHE A 113 12.78 -7.45 17.39
CA PHE A 113 13.47 -6.30 17.96
C PHE A 113 14.96 -6.39 17.66
N SER A 114 15.59 -5.26 17.32
CA SER A 114 17.05 -5.20 17.08
C SER A 114 17.88 -5.35 18.34
N TYR A 115 17.24 -5.44 19.50
CA TYR A 115 17.84 -5.46 20.82
C TYR A 115 17.16 -6.50 21.73
N PRO A 116 17.88 -7.03 22.73
CA PRO A 116 17.34 -8.05 23.60
C PRO A 116 16.33 -7.42 24.58
N MET A 117 15.07 -7.80 24.44
CA MET A 117 14.01 -7.34 25.34
C MET A 117 14.27 -7.77 26.80
N GLY A 118 14.07 -6.85 27.74
CA GLY A 118 14.17 -7.12 29.18
C GLY A 118 15.60 -7.08 29.76
N GLN A 119 16.62 -6.77 28.94
CA GLN A 119 17.98 -6.55 29.42
C GLN A 119 18.20 -5.09 29.88
N PRO A 120 19.04 -4.83 30.90
CA PRO A 120 19.29 -3.48 31.43
C PRO A 120 19.80 -2.48 30.40
N GLU A 121 20.62 -2.94 29.44
CA GLU A 121 21.21 -2.12 28.39
C GLU A 121 20.23 -1.86 27.23
N GLU A 122 19.10 -2.57 27.20
CA GLU A 122 18.02 -2.42 26.23
C GLU A 122 18.53 -2.28 24.79
N ASP A 123 18.20 -1.17 24.12
CA ASP A 123 18.51 -0.87 22.73
C ASP A 123 19.97 -0.54 22.45
N LEU A 124 20.84 -0.56 23.47
CA LEU A 124 22.29 -0.40 23.31
C LEU A 124 22.97 -1.71 22.90
N LEU A 125 22.35 -2.87 23.18
CA LEU A 125 22.85 -4.17 22.74
C LEU A 125 22.17 -4.59 21.44
N MET A 126 22.93 -5.28 20.60
CA MET A 126 22.41 -5.89 19.37
C MET A 126 21.88 -7.29 19.66
N ASP A 127 20.66 -7.57 19.23
CA ASP A 127 20.09 -8.91 19.25
C ASP A 127 20.40 -9.66 17.96
N GLU A 128 21.14 -10.75 18.07
CA GLU A 128 21.61 -11.56 16.93
C GLU A 128 20.60 -12.64 16.47
N ARG A 129 19.43 -12.76 17.11
CA ARG A 129 18.41 -13.73 16.70
C ARG A 129 17.84 -13.36 15.33
N ASP A 130 17.76 -14.34 14.44
CA ASP A 130 17.10 -14.16 13.14
C ASP A 130 15.57 -14.03 13.30
N ASN A 131 14.96 -13.12 12.54
CA ASN A 131 13.52 -12.89 12.55
C ASN A 131 12.81 -13.40 11.28
N ALA A 132 13.52 -14.06 10.36
CA ALA A 132 13.00 -14.48 9.05
C ALA A 132 11.73 -15.34 9.12
N ALA A 133 11.48 -16.05 10.23
CA ALA A 133 10.25 -16.82 10.43
C ALA A 133 8.99 -15.96 10.67
N PHE A 134 9.17 -14.72 11.08
CA PHE A 134 8.09 -13.87 11.61
C PHE A 134 7.93 -12.54 10.85
N ALA A 135 9.02 -12.06 10.25
CA ALA A 135 9.08 -10.75 9.61
C ALA A 135 8.12 -10.60 8.42
N PRO A 136 7.47 -9.46 8.22
CA PRO A 136 6.62 -9.26 7.04
C PRO A 136 7.44 -9.42 5.75
N LEU A 137 6.79 -9.96 4.70
CA LEU A 137 7.42 -10.16 3.39
C LEU A 137 6.75 -9.30 2.33
N GLY A 138 7.56 -8.62 1.53
CA GLY A 138 7.10 -7.98 0.31
C GLY A 138 6.73 -9.02 -0.74
N SER A 139 5.79 -8.67 -1.62
CA SER A 139 5.41 -9.44 -2.80
C SER A 139 5.62 -8.60 -4.04
N VAL A 140 6.25 -9.16 -5.05
CA VAL A 140 6.32 -8.54 -6.38
C VAL A 140 4.90 -8.58 -6.97
N ILE A 141 4.38 -7.43 -7.39
CA ILE A 141 3.07 -7.35 -8.03
C ILE A 141 3.20 -7.24 -9.56
N ASP A 142 2.16 -7.68 -10.25
CA ASP A 142 1.91 -7.27 -11.63
C ASP A 142 1.25 -5.88 -11.59
N PRO A 143 1.85 -4.83 -12.20
CA PRO A 143 1.22 -3.52 -12.22
C PRO A 143 -0.01 -3.47 -13.16
N SER A 144 -0.13 -4.42 -14.09
CA SER A 144 -1.19 -4.39 -15.10
C SER A 144 -2.57 -4.61 -14.48
N TYR A 145 -3.51 -3.74 -14.83
CA TYR A 145 -4.91 -3.82 -14.44
C TYR A 145 -5.78 -3.20 -15.51
N PHE A 146 -6.89 -3.87 -15.86
CA PHE A 146 -7.80 -3.38 -16.90
C PHE A 146 -8.86 -2.43 -16.32
N TRP A 147 -8.56 -1.13 -16.34
CA TRP A 147 -9.46 -0.05 -15.89
C TRP A 147 -10.70 0.17 -16.76
N ALA A 148 -10.82 -0.49 -17.91
CA ALA A 148 -11.97 -0.42 -18.82
C ALA A 148 -12.47 1.00 -19.17
N GLY A 149 -11.56 1.99 -19.24
CA GLY A 149 -11.91 3.37 -19.56
C GLY A 149 -12.38 4.22 -18.38
N ASP A 150 -12.10 3.79 -17.15
CA ASP A 150 -12.32 4.55 -15.91
C ASP A 150 -11.94 6.03 -16.02
N ARG A 151 -12.77 6.88 -15.40
CA ARG A 151 -12.55 8.33 -15.34
C ARG A 151 -12.93 8.84 -13.96
N ALA A 152 -11.99 9.55 -13.33
CA ALA A 152 -12.24 10.28 -12.10
C ALA A 152 -13.53 11.14 -12.20
N PRO A 153 -14.48 11.03 -11.26
CA PRO A 153 -15.74 11.79 -11.29
C PRO A 153 -15.55 13.31 -11.31
N ARG A 154 -14.55 13.83 -10.57
CA ARG A 154 -14.18 15.26 -10.50
C ARG A 154 -15.35 16.14 -10.08
N THR A 155 -16.02 15.76 -9.01
CA THR A 155 -17.10 16.54 -8.40
C THR A 155 -16.54 17.91 -7.98
N PRO A 156 -17.20 19.02 -8.34
CA PRO A 156 -16.79 20.33 -7.85
C PRO A 156 -16.83 20.39 -6.32
N TRP A 157 -15.85 21.03 -5.69
CA TRP A 157 -15.79 21.18 -4.22
C TRP A 157 -17.04 21.82 -3.62
N SER A 158 -17.72 22.71 -4.35
CA SER A 158 -18.98 23.33 -3.91
C SER A 158 -20.17 22.35 -3.84
N GLU A 159 -20.05 21.22 -4.52
CA GLU A 159 -21.05 20.15 -4.59
C GLU A 159 -20.61 18.91 -3.80
N THR A 160 -19.40 18.93 -3.24
CA THR A 160 -18.81 17.78 -2.54
C THR A 160 -19.48 17.55 -1.19
N ILE A 161 -19.93 16.31 -0.97
CA ILE A 161 -20.40 15.80 0.31
C ILE A 161 -19.58 14.57 0.66
N ILE A 162 -18.74 14.68 1.69
CA ILE A 162 -17.80 13.64 2.12
C ILE A 162 -18.50 12.73 3.13
N TYR A 163 -18.30 11.42 2.96
CA TYR A 163 -18.74 10.37 3.87
C TYR A 163 -17.55 9.58 4.42
N GLU A 164 -17.13 9.89 5.64
CA GLU A 164 -16.08 9.13 6.33
C GLU A 164 -16.58 7.73 6.66
N THR A 165 -15.84 6.69 6.27
CA THR A 165 -16.22 5.31 6.54
C THR A 165 -15.02 4.39 6.70
N HIS A 166 -15.24 3.29 7.43
CA HIS A 166 -14.27 2.24 7.62
C HIS A 166 -14.61 1.05 6.72
N VAL A 167 -13.66 0.59 5.89
CA VAL A 167 -13.85 -0.51 4.93
C VAL A 167 -14.54 -1.73 5.56
N ARG A 168 -13.98 -2.22 6.68
CA ARG A 168 -14.59 -3.30 7.47
C ARG A 168 -15.96 -2.94 8.05
N GLY A 169 -16.03 -1.88 8.86
CA GLY A 169 -17.21 -1.51 9.64
C GLY A 169 -18.47 -1.26 8.80
N MET A 170 -18.30 -0.69 7.60
CA MET A 170 -19.40 -0.36 6.70
C MET A 170 -20.25 -1.58 6.33
N THR A 171 -19.62 -2.75 6.13
CA THR A 171 -20.29 -3.90 5.52
C THR A 171 -20.22 -5.17 6.35
N VAL A 172 -19.46 -5.22 7.46
CA VAL A 172 -19.25 -6.46 8.24
C VAL A 172 -20.57 -7.11 8.73
N ASN A 173 -21.58 -6.30 9.07
CA ASN A 173 -22.89 -6.74 9.53
C ASN A 173 -24.02 -6.46 8.53
N HIS A 174 -23.70 -6.03 7.30
CA HIS A 174 -24.72 -5.67 6.32
C HIS A 174 -25.45 -6.92 5.80
N PRO A 175 -26.79 -7.05 5.99
CA PRO A 175 -27.50 -8.28 5.68
C PRO A 175 -27.48 -8.63 4.19
N ASP A 176 -27.59 -7.62 3.32
CA ASP A 176 -27.67 -7.81 1.87
C ASP A 176 -26.31 -7.95 1.17
N VAL A 177 -25.20 -7.72 1.88
CA VAL A 177 -23.86 -7.98 1.34
C VAL A 177 -23.55 -9.47 1.51
N PRO A 178 -23.12 -10.19 0.45
CA PRO A 178 -22.71 -11.59 0.55
C PRO A 178 -21.70 -11.81 1.68
N LYS A 179 -21.89 -12.86 2.49
CA LYS A 179 -21.17 -13.08 3.74
C LYS A 179 -19.64 -13.07 3.55
N GLU A 180 -19.17 -13.62 2.45
CA GLU A 180 -17.78 -13.73 2.04
C GLU A 180 -17.15 -12.38 1.63
N LEU A 181 -17.94 -11.38 1.28
CA LEU A 181 -17.47 -10.03 0.90
C LEU A 181 -17.62 -9.02 2.04
N ARG A 182 -18.29 -9.38 3.14
CA ARG A 182 -18.53 -8.45 4.25
C ARG A 182 -17.23 -7.98 4.89
N GLY A 183 -17.10 -6.67 5.00
CA GLY A 183 -15.97 -5.98 5.59
C GLY A 183 -14.71 -5.94 4.70
N THR A 184 -14.89 -6.03 3.38
CA THR A 184 -13.82 -6.03 2.38
C THR A 184 -13.98 -4.91 1.35
N TYR A 185 -12.94 -4.64 0.56
CA TYR A 185 -13.00 -3.72 -0.57
C TYR A 185 -14.08 -4.16 -1.57
N ALA A 186 -14.13 -5.45 -1.89
CA ALA A 186 -15.19 -6.00 -2.73
C ALA A 186 -16.59 -5.79 -2.13
N GLY A 187 -16.73 -5.88 -0.80
CA GLY A 187 -17.97 -5.62 -0.09
C GLY A 187 -18.48 -4.19 -0.27
N LEU A 188 -17.58 -3.20 -0.21
CA LEU A 188 -17.91 -1.79 -0.46
C LEU A 188 -18.40 -1.54 -1.90
N ALA A 189 -17.96 -2.37 -2.85
CA ALA A 189 -18.29 -2.27 -4.26
C ALA A 189 -19.55 -3.06 -4.66
N THR A 190 -20.37 -3.50 -3.69
CA THR A 190 -21.60 -4.24 -3.98
C THR A 190 -22.80 -3.31 -4.17
N ASP A 191 -23.75 -3.73 -5.02
CA ASP A 191 -24.97 -2.96 -5.32
C ASP A 191 -25.69 -2.42 -4.07
N PRO A 192 -25.92 -3.19 -2.99
CA PRO A 192 -26.61 -2.66 -1.80
C PRO A 192 -25.88 -1.47 -1.14
N VAL A 193 -24.55 -1.47 -1.16
CA VAL A 193 -23.74 -0.40 -0.59
C VAL A 193 -23.76 0.82 -1.50
N ILE A 194 -23.59 0.62 -2.80
CA ILE A 194 -23.60 1.70 -3.78
C ILE A 194 -24.98 2.37 -3.82
N ASP A 195 -26.06 1.59 -3.87
CA ASP A 195 -27.43 2.09 -3.82
C ASP A 195 -27.68 2.92 -2.55
N TYR A 196 -27.16 2.45 -1.40
CA TYR A 196 -27.21 3.22 -0.16
C TYR A 196 -26.49 4.57 -0.29
N LEU A 197 -25.23 4.57 -0.73
CA LEU A 197 -24.42 5.79 -0.86
C LEU A 197 -25.07 6.79 -1.83
N LEU A 198 -25.59 6.31 -2.96
CA LEU A 198 -26.31 7.13 -3.94
C LEU A 198 -27.63 7.69 -3.36
N SER A 199 -28.37 6.88 -2.60
CA SER A 199 -29.62 7.31 -1.96
C SER A 199 -29.39 8.36 -0.88
N LEU A 200 -28.26 8.26 -0.16
CA LEU A 200 -27.84 9.23 0.84
C LEU A 200 -27.43 10.56 0.19
N GLY A 201 -27.01 10.52 -1.08
CA GLY A 201 -26.66 11.70 -1.88
C GLY A 201 -25.23 12.20 -1.67
N ILE A 202 -24.35 11.36 -1.13
CA ILE A 202 -22.92 11.70 -0.99
C ILE A 202 -22.24 11.71 -2.35
N THR A 203 -21.09 12.36 -2.44
CA THR A 203 -20.31 12.44 -3.70
C THR A 203 -18.91 11.87 -3.57
N ALA A 204 -18.38 11.79 -2.34
CA ALA A 204 -17.08 11.24 -2.05
C ALA A 204 -17.15 10.38 -0.78
N ILE A 205 -16.48 9.24 -0.79
CA ILE A 205 -16.18 8.51 0.45
C ILE A 205 -14.77 8.86 0.91
N GLU A 206 -14.61 9.09 2.21
CA GLU A 206 -13.30 9.20 2.86
C GLU A 206 -13.04 7.90 3.61
N LEU A 207 -12.13 7.08 3.10
CA LEU A 207 -11.76 5.82 3.72
C LEU A 207 -10.77 6.07 4.85
N MET A 208 -11.08 5.56 6.04
CA MET A 208 -10.09 5.36 7.10
C MET A 208 -8.87 4.57 6.57
N PRO A 209 -7.69 4.66 7.23
CA PRO A 209 -6.43 4.17 6.67
C PRO A 209 -6.48 2.78 6.02
N VAL A 210 -6.13 2.75 4.73
CA VAL A 210 -6.05 1.52 3.92
C VAL A 210 -4.62 1.09 3.61
N HIS A 211 -3.61 1.89 3.92
CA HIS A 211 -2.22 1.46 3.88
C HIS A 211 -2.03 0.21 4.76
N GLN A 212 -1.22 -0.77 4.33
CA GLN A 212 -0.91 -1.91 5.18
C GLN A 212 -0.35 -1.41 6.51
N PHE A 213 -0.97 -1.84 7.60
CA PHE A 213 -0.62 -1.42 8.95
C PHE A 213 -0.40 -2.63 9.88
N SER A 214 0.19 -2.37 11.05
CA SER A 214 0.42 -3.38 12.09
C SER A 214 -0.43 -3.09 13.33
N SER A 215 -0.86 -4.14 14.03
CA SER A 215 -1.44 -4.00 15.37
C SER A 215 -0.32 -4.01 16.40
N ASP A 216 -0.32 -3.04 17.30
CA ASP A 216 0.69 -2.96 18.35
C ASP A 216 0.70 -4.20 19.23
N ARG A 217 1.90 -4.60 19.67
CA ARG A 217 2.10 -5.76 20.53
C ARG A 217 1.26 -5.69 21.81
N THR A 218 1.13 -4.49 22.40
CA THR A 218 0.36 -4.25 23.62
C THR A 218 -1.14 -4.50 23.43
N LEU A 219 -1.69 -4.14 22.26
CA LEU A 219 -3.07 -4.45 21.91
C LEU A 219 -3.27 -5.97 21.80
N LEU A 220 -2.38 -6.66 21.10
CA LEU A 220 -2.48 -8.10 20.91
C LEU A 220 -2.34 -8.88 22.22
N GLN A 221 -1.45 -8.46 23.13
CA GLN A 221 -1.35 -9.02 24.49
C GLN A 221 -2.65 -8.87 25.28
N LYS A 222 -3.40 -7.79 25.03
CA LYS A 222 -4.74 -7.57 25.59
C LYS A 222 -5.86 -8.23 24.76
N ARG A 223 -5.53 -9.04 23.75
CA ARG A 223 -6.46 -9.65 22.79
C ARG A 223 -7.32 -8.62 22.03
N LEU A 224 -6.77 -7.42 21.84
CA LEU A 224 -7.32 -6.35 21.03
C LEU A 224 -6.60 -6.29 19.68
N THR A 225 -7.16 -5.52 18.75
CA THR A 225 -6.54 -5.27 17.44
C THR A 225 -6.58 -3.79 17.14
N ASN A 226 -5.65 -3.32 16.31
CA ASN A 226 -5.79 -1.99 15.74
C ASN A 226 -6.90 -2.05 14.69
N TYR A 227 -8.04 -1.42 15.02
CA TYR A 227 -9.20 -1.36 14.13
C TYR A 227 -9.02 -0.26 13.08
N TRP A 228 -8.73 0.96 13.52
CA TRP A 228 -8.69 2.15 12.66
C TRP A 228 -7.56 2.17 11.62
N GLY A 229 -6.37 1.69 11.98
CA GLY A 229 -5.27 1.55 11.04
C GLY A 229 -4.25 2.68 10.96
N TYR A 230 -4.30 3.65 11.88
CA TYR A 230 -3.27 4.70 12.03
C TYR A 230 -1.97 4.13 12.64
N ASN A 231 -1.32 3.18 11.95
CA ASN A 231 -0.05 2.59 12.37
C ASN A 231 0.68 1.94 11.17
N THR A 232 1.05 2.75 10.19
CA THR A 232 1.46 2.27 8.85
C THR A 232 2.74 1.45 8.85
N LEU A 233 2.74 0.35 8.09
CA LEU A 233 3.87 -0.53 7.79
C LEU A 233 4.37 -0.33 6.35
N SER A 234 3.46 -0.22 5.37
CA SER A 234 3.80 0.07 3.97
C SER A 234 2.92 1.19 3.43
N TYR A 235 3.53 2.15 2.76
CA TYR A 235 2.85 3.29 2.13
C TYR A 235 2.27 2.97 0.75
N PHE A 236 2.52 1.79 0.18
CA PHE A 236 2.10 1.45 -1.19
C PHE A 236 1.16 0.25 -1.25
N ALA A 237 1.21 -0.64 -0.26
CA ALA A 237 0.35 -1.81 -0.22
C ALA A 237 -1.00 -1.47 0.44
N PRO A 238 -2.15 -1.79 -0.18
CA PRO A 238 -3.42 -1.81 0.54
C PRO A 238 -3.43 -2.92 1.60
N ASP A 239 -4.15 -2.72 2.70
CA ASP A 239 -4.15 -3.65 3.83
C ASP A 239 -4.85 -4.96 3.46
N ASN A 240 -4.15 -6.07 3.68
CA ASN A 240 -4.63 -7.41 3.36
C ASN A 240 -5.90 -7.81 4.13
N ARG A 241 -6.18 -7.23 5.31
CA ARG A 241 -7.36 -7.57 6.12
C ARG A 241 -8.67 -7.12 5.49
N TYR A 242 -8.59 -6.19 4.55
CA TYR A 242 -9.72 -5.66 3.84
C TYR A 242 -9.90 -6.31 2.46
N ALA A 243 -9.07 -7.28 2.08
CA ALA A 243 -9.29 -8.07 0.87
C ALA A 243 -10.15 -9.30 1.18
N SER A 244 -11.04 -9.66 0.26
CA SER A 244 -11.85 -10.89 0.32
C SER A 244 -11.02 -12.16 0.08
N GLY A 245 -9.89 -12.04 -0.60
CA GLY A 245 -9.02 -13.15 -1.01
C GLY A 245 -9.38 -13.75 -2.37
N ALA A 246 -10.37 -13.21 -3.09
CA ALA A 246 -10.70 -13.64 -4.46
C ALA A 246 -9.63 -13.22 -5.49
N MET A 247 -8.89 -12.16 -5.20
CA MET A 247 -7.78 -11.64 -6.02
C MET A 247 -6.73 -10.97 -5.12
N SER A 248 -5.71 -10.36 -5.71
CA SER A 248 -4.73 -9.60 -4.93
C SER A 248 -5.41 -8.39 -4.24
N PRO A 249 -4.95 -7.99 -3.03
CA PRO A 249 -5.50 -6.80 -2.36
C PRO A 249 -5.42 -5.53 -3.22
N ALA A 250 -4.39 -5.38 -4.05
CA ALA A 250 -4.25 -4.27 -4.97
C ALA A 250 -5.32 -4.30 -6.06
N ASP A 251 -5.56 -5.46 -6.69
CA ASP A 251 -6.58 -5.58 -7.74
C ASP A 251 -7.99 -5.42 -7.18
N GLU A 252 -8.25 -5.93 -5.98
CA GLU A 252 -9.55 -5.79 -5.33
C GLU A 252 -9.82 -4.32 -4.96
N PHE A 253 -8.81 -3.59 -4.50
CA PHE A 253 -8.91 -2.15 -4.27
C PHE A 253 -9.18 -1.40 -5.57
N LYS A 254 -8.44 -1.68 -6.65
CA LYS A 254 -8.65 -1.06 -7.97
C LYS A 254 -10.06 -1.34 -8.51
N MET A 255 -10.56 -2.56 -8.32
CA MET A 255 -11.92 -2.94 -8.67
C MET A 255 -12.94 -2.10 -7.89
N MET A 256 -12.76 -1.95 -6.58
CA MET A 256 -13.63 -1.11 -5.76
C MET A 256 -13.65 0.34 -6.25
N VAL A 257 -12.47 0.93 -6.50
CA VAL A 257 -12.36 2.30 -7.03
C VAL A 257 -13.10 2.44 -8.35
N ARG A 258 -12.84 1.54 -9.32
CA ARG A 258 -13.52 1.57 -10.62
C ARG A 258 -15.04 1.48 -10.48
N THR A 259 -15.55 0.58 -9.64
CA THR A 259 -17.00 0.41 -9.46
C THR A 259 -17.64 1.65 -8.83
N LEU A 260 -16.95 2.30 -7.87
CA LEU A 260 -17.42 3.54 -7.26
C LEU A 260 -17.37 4.72 -8.24
N HIS A 261 -16.33 4.81 -9.08
CA HIS A 261 -16.25 5.79 -10.15
C HIS A 261 -17.35 5.61 -11.20
N ASP A 262 -17.68 4.38 -11.57
CA ASP A 262 -18.81 4.07 -12.47
C ASP A 262 -20.15 4.57 -11.88
N ALA A 263 -20.27 4.63 -10.55
CA ALA A 263 -21.39 5.24 -9.83
C ALA A 263 -21.26 6.76 -9.60
N GLY A 264 -20.15 7.37 -10.02
CA GLY A 264 -19.88 8.79 -9.84
C GLY A 264 -19.48 9.19 -8.42
N ILE A 265 -18.91 8.26 -7.64
CA ILE A 265 -18.47 8.48 -6.27
C ILE A 265 -16.94 8.56 -6.24
N GLU A 266 -16.41 9.65 -5.69
CA GLU A 266 -14.97 9.85 -5.51
C GLU A 266 -14.44 9.12 -4.28
N ILE A 267 -13.13 8.81 -4.28
CA ILE A 267 -12.44 8.14 -3.19
C ILE A 267 -11.33 9.05 -2.65
N ILE A 268 -11.49 9.43 -1.38
CA ILE A 268 -10.48 10.13 -0.59
C ILE A 268 -9.87 9.13 0.39
N LEU A 269 -8.54 9.09 0.48
CA LEU A 269 -7.86 8.25 1.46
C LEU A 269 -7.38 9.05 2.66
N ASP A 270 -7.71 8.58 3.86
CA ASP A 270 -7.02 9.00 5.07
C ASP A 270 -5.62 8.38 5.11
N VAL A 271 -4.59 9.25 5.11
CA VAL A 271 -3.19 8.84 4.97
C VAL A 271 -2.34 9.30 6.14
N VAL A 272 -1.53 8.38 6.64
CA VAL A 272 -0.59 8.58 7.74
C VAL A 272 0.82 8.59 7.19
N TYR A 273 1.42 9.78 7.04
CA TYR A 273 2.83 9.93 6.67
C TYR A 273 3.66 10.51 7.82
N ASN A 274 3.06 10.85 8.95
CA ASN A 274 3.74 11.52 10.04
C ASN A 274 4.57 10.54 10.92
N HIS A 275 4.12 9.29 11.08
CA HIS A 275 4.81 8.24 11.85
C HIS A 275 4.72 6.86 11.17
N THR A 276 5.31 5.84 11.83
CA THR A 276 5.31 4.43 11.42
C THR A 276 5.04 3.51 12.60
N CYS A 277 4.68 2.25 12.30
CA CYS A 277 4.54 1.18 13.30
C CYS A 277 5.82 0.66 13.95
N GLU A 278 6.98 1.25 13.64
CA GLU A 278 8.23 0.92 14.32
C GLU A 278 8.37 1.61 15.68
N GLY A 279 7.49 2.56 16.03
CA GLY A 279 7.48 3.22 17.35
C GLY A 279 8.80 3.94 17.69
N ASN A 280 9.08 4.08 18.98
CA ASN A 280 10.31 4.71 19.49
C ASN A 280 11.51 3.74 19.51
N HIS A 281 12.63 4.13 20.15
CA HIS A 281 13.83 3.30 20.30
C HIS A 281 13.59 1.88 20.85
N LEU A 282 12.53 1.65 21.63
CA LEU A 282 12.13 0.34 22.16
C LEU A 282 11.04 -0.35 21.32
N GLY A 283 10.79 0.15 20.12
CA GLY A 283 9.91 -0.48 19.16
C GLY A 283 10.61 -1.57 18.32
N PRO A 284 9.83 -2.30 17.51
CA PRO A 284 10.35 -3.35 16.64
C PRO A 284 11.19 -2.78 15.48
N THR A 285 11.84 -3.68 14.74
CA THR A 285 12.55 -3.38 13.49
C THR A 285 11.93 -4.16 12.35
N PHE A 286 11.07 -3.49 11.59
CA PHE A 286 10.35 -4.03 10.44
C PHE A 286 10.89 -3.54 9.10
N SER A 287 11.32 -2.28 9.00
CA SER A 287 11.65 -1.64 7.72
C SER A 287 12.66 -0.49 7.91
N LEU A 288 12.17 0.76 7.97
CA LEU A 288 12.96 1.98 7.84
C LEU A 288 14.09 2.08 8.86
N ARG A 289 13.84 1.63 10.10
CA ARG A 289 14.84 1.59 11.17
C ARG A 289 16.06 0.76 10.80
N GLY A 290 15.83 -0.45 10.27
CA GLY A 290 16.91 -1.34 9.87
C GLY A 290 17.55 -0.94 8.53
N ILE A 291 16.82 -0.23 7.67
CA ILE A 291 17.31 0.18 6.34
C ILE A 291 18.17 1.44 6.44
N ASP A 292 17.73 2.47 7.14
CA ASP A 292 18.51 3.69 7.37
C ASP A 292 17.88 4.60 8.45
N ASN A 293 18.01 4.22 9.73
CA ASN A 293 17.34 4.91 10.84
C ASN A 293 17.53 6.42 10.88
N ALA A 294 18.79 6.89 10.76
CA ALA A 294 19.15 8.30 10.88
C ALA A 294 18.62 9.13 9.70
N THR A 295 18.38 8.50 8.55
CA THR A 295 17.80 9.15 7.38
C THR A 295 16.28 9.24 7.51
N TYR A 296 15.60 8.14 7.86
CA TYR A 296 14.14 8.06 7.83
C TYR A 296 13.45 8.76 9.01
N TYR A 297 14.06 8.78 10.19
CA TYR A 297 13.44 9.32 11.40
C TYR A 297 14.07 10.63 11.87
N ARG A 298 13.24 11.49 12.48
CA ARG A 298 13.75 12.66 13.19
C ARG A 298 14.32 12.20 14.53
N LEU A 299 15.64 12.30 14.67
CA LEU A 299 16.32 12.00 15.92
C LEU A 299 16.46 13.25 16.78
N VAL A 300 16.60 13.06 18.09
CA VAL A 300 16.86 14.17 19.04
C VAL A 300 18.28 14.67 18.82
N GLY A 301 18.46 15.98 18.58
CA GLY A 301 19.74 16.56 18.15
C GLY A 301 20.91 16.23 19.06
N ASP A 302 20.75 16.44 20.37
CA ASP A 302 21.80 16.18 21.37
C ASP A 302 21.81 14.73 21.89
N SER A 303 20.87 13.91 21.45
CA SER A 303 20.76 12.50 21.86
C SER A 303 20.14 11.65 20.74
N PRO A 304 20.91 11.39 19.65
CA PRO A 304 20.37 10.75 18.45
C PRO A 304 19.96 9.28 18.66
N ARG A 305 20.23 8.71 19.86
CA ARG A 305 19.58 7.48 20.33
C ARG A 305 18.06 7.58 20.30
N HIS A 306 17.49 8.73 20.65
CA HIS A 306 16.06 8.89 20.81
C HIS A 306 15.41 9.61 19.62
N TYR A 307 14.10 9.43 19.52
CA TYR A 307 13.28 9.90 18.41
C TYR A 307 12.52 11.14 18.86
N MET A 308 12.45 12.15 18.00
CA MET A 308 11.52 13.26 18.16
C MET A 308 10.11 12.74 17.87
N ASP A 309 9.20 12.91 18.83
CA ASP A 309 7.82 12.46 18.70
C ASP A 309 6.85 13.64 18.77
N TYR A 310 6.52 14.19 17.61
CA TYR A 310 5.47 15.21 17.46
C TYR A 310 4.07 14.60 17.28
N THR A 311 3.98 13.27 17.25
CA THR A 311 2.77 12.52 16.87
C THR A 311 2.10 11.81 18.06
N GLY A 312 2.85 11.59 19.14
CA GLY A 312 2.43 10.79 20.29
C GLY A 312 2.50 9.28 20.04
N THR A 313 3.21 8.83 18.99
CA THR A 313 3.28 7.41 18.57
C THR A 313 4.68 6.81 18.67
N GLY A 314 5.64 7.58 19.19
CA GLY A 314 7.02 7.17 19.45
C GLY A 314 8.04 7.61 18.40
N ASN A 315 7.62 7.97 17.19
CA ASN A 315 8.53 8.49 16.16
C ASN A 315 7.89 9.60 15.31
N THR A 316 8.71 10.28 14.51
CA THR A 316 8.26 11.17 13.44
C THR A 316 9.16 11.02 12.23
N LEU A 317 8.58 10.88 11.04
CA LEU A 317 9.34 10.79 9.79
C LEU A 317 10.12 12.08 9.48
N ASN A 318 11.34 11.92 8.97
CA ASN A 318 12.23 13.03 8.63
C ASN A 318 11.95 13.61 7.24
N MET A 319 10.84 14.34 7.11
CA MET A 319 10.46 14.98 5.83
C MET A 319 11.40 16.09 5.36
N ARG A 320 12.43 16.43 6.16
CA ARG A 320 13.49 17.35 5.74
C ARG A 320 14.51 16.66 4.85
N HIS A 321 14.58 15.32 4.91
CA HIS A 321 15.47 14.54 4.08
C HIS A 321 14.84 14.34 2.68
N PRO A 322 15.55 14.64 1.58
CA PRO A 322 15.00 14.57 0.23
C PRO A 322 14.43 13.19 -0.13
N GLN A 323 15.05 12.11 0.36
CA GLN A 323 14.62 10.75 0.04
C GLN A 323 13.39 10.29 0.81
N VAL A 324 13.20 10.82 2.03
CA VAL A 324 11.97 10.57 2.80
C VAL A 324 10.81 11.36 2.19
N LEU A 325 11.08 12.60 1.74
CA LEU A 325 10.09 13.36 0.98
C LEU A 325 9.76 12.66 -0.35
N GLN A 326 10.76 12.10 -1.03
CA GLN A 326 10.54 11.33 -2.25
C GLN A 326 9.65 10.11 -1.98
N LEU A 327 9.90 9.33 -0.92
CA LEU A 327 9.05 8.21 -0.51
C LEU A 327 7.58 8.61 -0.40
N ILE A 328 7.29 9.69 0.33
CA ILE A 328 5.92 10.20 0.52
C ILE A 328 5.31 10.65 -0.81
N MET A 329 6.06 11.43 -1.61
CA MET A 329 5.58 11.95 -2.88
C MET A 329 5.34 10.84 -3.92
N ASP A 330 6.17 9.80 -3.92
CA ASP A 330 6.02 8.65 -4.81
C ASP A 330 4.83 7.79 -4.38
N SER A 331 4.59 7.63 -3.08
CA SER A 331 3.38 6.97 -2.57
C SER A 331 2.12 7.73 -2.97
N LEU A 332 2.06 9.05 -2.73
CA LEU A 332 0.93 9.87 -3.18
C LEU A 332 0.68 9.76 -4.68
N ARG A 333 1.74 9.80 -5.50
CA ARG A 333 1.63 9.60 -6.95
C ARG A 333 1.14 8.21 -7.31
N TYR A 334 1.62 7.17 -6.62
CA TYR A 334 1.18 5.80 -6.85
C TYR A 334 -0.32 5.66 -6.60
N TRP A 335 -0.83 6.17 -5.48
CA TRP A 335 -2.25 6.10 -5.17
C TRP A 335 -3.12 6.86 -6.19
N VAL A 336 -2.66 8.00 -6.71
CA VAL A 336 -3.40 8.74 -7.75
C VAL A 336 -3.30 8.08 -9.12
N LEU A 337 -2.09 7.76 -9.58
CA LEU A 337 -1.83 7.35 -10.96
C LEU A 337 -2.09 5.86 -11.20
N GLU A 338 -1.81 5.02 -10.21
CA GLU A 338 -1.92 3.55 -10.36
C GLU A 338 -3.17 3.00 -9.68
N MET A 339 -3.65 3.64 -8.61
CA MET A 339 -4.83 3.20 -7.84
C MET A 339 -6.06 4.10 -8.04
N HIS A 340 -5.92 5.17 -8.83
CA HIS A 340 -7.00 6.10 -9.22
C HIS A 340 -7.72 6.79 -8.05
N VAL A 341 -7.03 7.01 -6.93
CA VAL A 341 -7.55 7.79 -5.79
C VAL A 341 -7.70 9.27 -6.18
N ASP A 342 -8.81 9.89 -5.81
CA ASP A 342 -9.14 11.28 -6.17
C ASP A 342 -8.56 12.32 -5.20
N GLY A 343 -8.30 11.93 -3.96
CA GLY A 343 -7.82 12.85 -2.94
C GLY A 343 -7.26 12.18 -1.69
N PHE A 344 -6.70 13.01 -0.81
CA PHE A 344 -6.13 12.56 0.46
C PHE A 344 -6.56 13.47 1.59
N ARG A 345 -6.87 12.86 2.74
CA ARG A 345 -6.98 13.53 4.04
C ARG A 345 -5.74 13.16 4.85
N PHE A 346 -4.93 14.14 5.23
CA PHE A 346 -3.67 13.90 5.92
C PHE A 346 -3.88 13.87 7.43
N ASP A 347 -3.61 12.72 8.03
CA ASP A 347 -3.56 12.59 9.48
C ASP A 347 -2.41 13.41 10.09
N LEU A 348 -2.70 14.10 11.19
CA LEU A 348 -1.78 14.99 11.91
C LEU A 348 -0.93 15.85 10.96
N ALA A 349 -1.58 16.54 10.02
CA ALA A 349 -0.91 17.32 8.98
C ALA A 349 0.11 18.35 9.52
N SER A 350 -0.08 18.85 10.74
CA SER A 350 0.85 19.75 11.42
C SER A 350 2.23 19.13 11.67
N ALA A 351 2.31 17.82 11.90
CA ALA A 351 3.57 17.09 12.07
C ALA A 351 4.37 16.97 10.75
N LEU A 352 3.69 17.15 9.61
CA LEU A 352 4.32 17.20 8.28
C LEU A 352 5.01 18.55 8.02
N GLY A 353 4.59 19.60 8.73
CA GLY A 353 5.16 20.94 8.63
C GLY A 353 6.54 21.04 9.31
N PRO A 354 7.40 21.97 8.86
CA PRO A 354 8.55 22.35 9.66
C PRO A 354 8.04 22.97 10.96
N GLY A 355 8.28 22.30 12.08
CA GLY A 355 8.01 22.84 13.42
C GLY A 355 8.61 24.24 13.58
N THR A 356 7.90 25.06 14.34
CA THR A 356 8.23 26.43 14.77
C THR A 356 9.70 26.60 15.15
N ALA A 357 10.51 27.10 14.21
CA ALA A 357 11.71 27.85 14.46
C ALA A 357 11.63 29.11 13.59
N ARG A 358 11.82 30.28 14.21
CA ARG A 358 11.76 31.59 13.57
C ARG A 358 12.54 31.62 12.26
N GLY A 359 11.87 32.07 11.19
CA GLY A 359 12.52 32.81 10.10
C GLY A 359 13.16 31.98 8.98
N ARG A 360 12.44 31.96 7.85
CA ARG A 360 12.95 31.85 6.46
C ARG A 360 13.69 30.56 6.09
N GLN A 361 12.96 29.62 5.48
CA GLN A 361 13.20 29.09 4.12
C GLN A 361 12.48 27.75 3.94
N ALA A 362 11.35 27.76 3.22
CA ALA A 362 10.87 26.65 2.37
C ALA A 362 9.49 27.01 1.78
N GLN A 363 9.45 27.96 0.83
CA GLN A 363 8.28 28.25 -0.01
C GLN A 363 8.50 27.79 -1.46
N ARG A 364 9.40 26.82 -1.71
CA ARG A 364 9.94 26.61 -3.05
C ARG A 364 10.14 25.15 -3.45
N ILE A 365 9.17 24.26 -3.25
CA ILE A 365 9.26 22.90 -3.81
C ILE A 365 7.90 22.41 -4.32
N LEU A 366 7.33 23.10 -5.31
CA LEU A 366 6.28 22.53 -6.18
C LEU A 366 6.46 22.85 -7.67
N ARG A 367 7.59 23.43 -8.12
CA ARG A 367 7.87 23.59 -9.57
C ARG A 367 9.36 23.55 -9.93
N ARG A 368 9.61 22.84 -11.05
CA ARG A 368 10.79 22.76 -11.95
C ARG A 368 11.94 21.82 -11.58
N TYR A 369 11.90 20.63 -12.18
CA TYR A 369 13.01 20.19 -13.04
C TYR A 369 12.53 20.26 -14.50
N PRO A 370 13.19 21.01 -15.40
CA PRO A 370 12.93 20.92 -16.83
C PRO A 370 13.59 19.66 -17.39
N ALA A 371 12.83 18.89 -18.17
CA ALA A 371 13.39 17.90 -19.07
C ALA A 371 14.38 18.58 -20.01
N ARG A 372 15.67 18.23 -19.93
CA ARG A 372 16.61 18.49 -21.02
C ARG A 372 16.59 17.30 -21.97
N SER A 373 16.35 17.66 -23.22
CA SER A 373 16.19 16.83 -24.41
C SER A 373 17.45 16.05 -24.79
N CYS A 374 17.29 14.76 -25.09
CA CYS A 374 18.05 14.03 -26.12
C CYS A 374 17.11 13.02 -26.81
N GLY A 375 16.80 13.28 -28.10
CA GLY A 375 16.44 12.29 -29.14
C GLY A 375 15.11 11.50 -29.06
N LEU A 376 14.19 11.79 -29.99
CA LEU A 376 12.87 11.14 -30.29
C LEU A 376 12.97 9.67 -30.79
N PRO A 377 11.86 8.89 -31.04
CA PRO A 377 10.42 9.22 -31.02
C PRO A 377 9.49 8.24 -30.25
N GLY A 378 8.36 8.76 -29.76
CA GLY A 378 7.21 7.97 -29.29
C GLY A 378 6.08 8.90 -28.84
N GLN A 379 5.09 9.10 -29.70
CA GLN A 379 3.92 9.94 -29.43
C GLN A 379 3.06 9.38 -28.29
N ALA A 380 2.76 10.20 -27.29
CA ALA A 380 1.53 10.11 -26.51
C ALA A 380 1.13 11.50 -25.98
N ASP A 381 -0.18 11.68 -25.92
CA ASP A 381 -0.94 12.90 -26.13
C ASP A 381 -0.81 14.01 -25.07
N ARG A 382 -1.04 15.24 -25.52
CA ARG A 382 -1.21 16.44 -24.68
C ARG A 382 -2.63 16.44 -24.11
N ARG A 383 -2.76 16.48 -22.78
CA ARG A 383 -3.63 17.40 -21.99
C ARG A 383 -3.87 16.82 -20.60
N ALA A 384 -2.97 17.15 -19.68
CA ALA A 384 -3.26 17.15 -18.25
C ALA A 384 -2.58 18.38 -17.67
N LEU A 385 -3.32 19.49 -17.68
CA LEU A 385 -3.15 20.72 -16.89
C LEU A 385 -4.16 21.69 -17.51
N GLY A 386 -5.26 21.95 -16.79
CA GLY A 386 -6.28 22.90 -17.22
C GLY A 386 -5.65 24.25 -17.58
N CYS A 387 -6.08 24.79 -18.72
CA CYS A 387 -5.75 26.15 -19.14
C CYS A 387 -6.21 27.14 -18.07
N TRP A 388 -5.27 27.62 -17.25
CA TRP A 388 -5.43 28.87 -16.52
C TRP A 388 -4.60 29.94 -17.24
N ARG A 389 -5.28 30.79 -18.01
CA ARG A 389 -4.78 32.13 -18.35
C ARG A 389 -5.13 33.03 -17.17
N GLY A 390 -4.21 33.15 -16.24
CA GLY A 390 -4.34 34.03 -15.09
C GLY A 390 -3.08 33.94 -14.25
N TRP A 391 -2.31 35.02 -14.24
CA TRP A 391 -1.11 35.15 -13.42
C TRP A 391 -1.48 35.02 -11.94
N LEU A 392 -0.96 33.99 -11.27
CA LEU A 392 -1.00 33.88 -9.81
C LEU A 392 0.43 33.77 -9.29
N SER A 393 0.82 34.77 -8.50
CA SER A 393 2.13 34.91 -7.88
C SER A 393 2.35 33.77 -6.86
N GLY A 394 3.47 33.07 -7.01
CA GLY A 394 3.82 31.94 -6.15
C GLY A 394 4.19 32.39 -4.75
N ARG A 395 3.67 31.71 -3.71
CA ARG A 395 4.23 31.67 -2.33
C ARG A 395 3.53 30.77 -1.30
N LYS A 396 2.57 29.88 -1.61
CA LYS A 396 1.88 29.11 -0.55
C LYS A 396 1.59 27.66 -0.95
N PHE A 397 1.75 26.74 0.00
CA PHE A 397 1.06 25.43 0.00
C PHE A 397 -0.46 25.66 -0.13
N PRO A 398 -1.24 24.68 -0.62
CA PRO A 398 -2.68 24.70 -0.41
C PRO A 398 -2.96 24.85 1.10
N PRO A 399 -3.87 25.73 1.53
CA PRO A 399 -4.19 25.86 2.95
C PRO A 399 -4.68 24.51 3.48
N SER A 400 -4.13 24.07 4.62
CA SER A 400 -4.74 23.02 5.44
C SER A 400 -6.13 23.50 5.83
N LEU A 401 -7.17 22.78 5.45
CA LEU A 401 -8.49 22.98 6.00
C LEU A 401 -8.50 22.32 7.38
N ASP A 402 -8.43 23.15 8.42
CA ASP A 402 -8.89 22.74 9.74
C ASP A 402 -10.36 22.31 9.63
N ARG A 403 -10.75 21.29 10.40
CA ARG A 403 -12.11 20.77 10.50
C ARG A 403 -13.11 21.94 10.64
N VAL A 404 -13.82 22.27 9.57
CA VAL A 404 -14.97 23.17 9.65
C VAL A 404 -16.19 22.29 9.84
N GLU A 405 -16.56 22.02 11.09
CA GLU A 405 -17.91 21.55 11.42
C GLU A 405 -18.89 22.68 11.06
N ARG A 406 -19.46 22.62 9.87
CA ARG A 406 -20.67 23.39 9.55
C ARG A 406 -21.85 22.61 10.08
N SER A 407 -22.58 23.20 11.02
CA SER A 407 -23.94 22.77 11.35
C SER A 407 -24.77 22.82 10.06
N LEU A 408 -25.35 21.68 9.67
CA LEU A 408 -26.24 21.58 8.52
C LEU A 408 -27.50 22.44 8.78
N PRO A 409 -27.75 23.51 8.01
CA PRO A 409 -29.09 24.10 7.97
C PRO A 409 -30.00 23.11 7.25
N GLY A 410 -31.23 22.94 7.75
CA GLY A 410 -32.19 21.93 7.27
C GLY A 410 -32.27 21.85 5.74
N LEU A 411 -32.24 20.60 5.24
CA LEU A 411 -32.30 20.23 3.82
C LEU A 411 -33.42 20.99 3.09
N HIS A 412 -33.03 21.87 2.16
CA HIS A 412 -33.97 22.56 1.27
C HIS A 412 -34.45 21.56 0.17
N PRO A 413 -35.77 21.36 -0.04
CA PRO A 413 -36.33 20.35 -0.94
C PRO A 413 -35.87 20.42 -2.42
N ALA A 414 -35.25 21.52 -2.84
CA ALA A 414 -34.86 21.78 -4.23
C ALA A 414 -33.68 20.93 -4.76
N ILE A 415 -32.89 20.28 -3.89
CA ILE A 415 -31.75 19.44 -4.31
C ILE A 415 -32.24 18.08 -4.85
N LEU A 416 -33.40 17.59 -4.40
CA LEU A 416 -33.95 16.29 -4.81
C LEU A 416 -34.62 16.31 -6.20
N GLU A 417 -35.07 17.48 -6.68
CA GLU A 417 -35.84 17.55 -7.94
C GLU A 417 -34.98 17.61 -9.21
N ARG A 418 -33.72 18.07 -9.15
CA ARG A 418 -32.89 18.24 -10.35
C ARG A 418 -32.31 16.94 -10.94
N ARG A 419 -32.27 15.83 -10.19
CA ARG A 419 -31.69 14.56 -10.68
C ARG A 419 -32.69 13.56 -11.27
N ARG A 420 -34.01 13.81 -11.17
CA ARG A 420 -35.02 12.97 -11.84
C ARG A 420 -35.11 13.19 -13.36
N ALA A 421 -34.47 14.23 -13.90
CA ALA A 421 -34.58 14.61 -15.31
C ALA A 421 -33.58 13.89 -16.26
N THR A 422 -32.58 13.19 -15.74
CA THR A 422 -31.56 12.48 -16.57
C THR A 422 -31.62 10.97 -16.35
N GLY A 423 -32.79 10.38 -16.55
CA GLY A 423 -33.01 8.92 -16.47
C GLY A 423 -32.61 8.21 -17.77
N GLY A 424 -31.32 7.96 -17.98
CA GLY A 424 -30.85 6.97 -18.95
C GLY A 424 -30.85 5.59 -18.29
N ARG A 425 -31.79 4.70 -18.65
CA ARG A 425 -31.78 3.30 -18.20
C ARG A 425 -30.57 2.56 -18.78
N THR A 426 -29.51 2.39 -18.00
CA THR A 426 -28.48 1.37 -18.25
C THR A 426 -29.02 0.02 -17.80
N ARG A 427 -29.30 -0.87 -18.76
CA ARG A 427 -29.57 -2.29 -18.47
C ARG A 427 -28.24 -2.95 -18.11
N HIS A 428 -28.03 -3.25 -16.83
CA HIS A 428 -26.96 -4.15 -16.41
C HIS A 428 -27.31 -5.59 -16.81
N THR A 429 -26.40 -6.24 -17.54
CA THR A 429 -26.50 -7.66 -17.90
C THR A 429 -26.34 -8.50 -16.64
N SER A 430 -27.39 -9.22 -16.28
CA SER A 430 -27.43 -10.12 -15.15
C SER A 430 -26.49 -11.31 -15.32
N PHE A 431 -25.73 -11.60 -14.26
CA PHE A 431 -24.98 -12.84 -14.09
C PHE A 431 -25.90 -14.05 -14.26
N ARG A 432 -25.69 -14.81 -15.35
CA ARG A 432 -26.41 -16.06 -15.61
C ARG A 432 -25.83 -17.17 -14.72
N LYS A 433 -26.53 -17.51 -13.64
CA LYS A 433 -26.32 -18.74 -12.86
C LYS A 433 -26.36 -19.95 -13.81
N GLN A 434 -25.23 -20.62 -14.03
CA GLN A 434 -25.24 -21.98 -14.56
C GLN A 434 -25.80 -22.93 -13.49
N ARG A 435 -27.02 -23.41 -13.70
CA ARG A 435 -27.63 -24.49 -12.92
C ARG A 435 -27.02 -25.82 -13.33
N SER A 436 -26.53 -26.58 -12.35
CA SER A 436 -26.19 -28.00 -12.50
C SER A 436 -27.47 -28.81 -12.78
N LEU A 437 -27.49 -29.56 -13.88
CA LEU A 437 -28.54 -30.56 -14.15
C LEU A 437 -28.19 -31.86 -13.42
N ARG A 438 -29.05 -32.27 -12.48
CA ARG A 438 -29.04 -33.61 -11.88
C ARG A 438 -29.92 -34.56 -12.69
N ARG A 439 -29.40 -35.79 -12.78
CA ARG A 439 -29.89 -37.07 -13.33
C ARG A 439 -31.41 -37.34 -13.33
N GLY A 440 -31.87 -37.98 -14.41
CA GLY A 440 -33.09 -38.79 -14.52
C GLY A 440 -32.83 -40.07 -15.34
N ARG A 441 -33.48 -41.16 -14.93
CA ARG A 441 -33.24 -42.61 -15.14
C ARG A 441 -33.37 -43.23 -16.56
N GLU A 442 -32.55 -44.29 -16.74
CA GLU A 442 -32.74 -45.64 -17.35
C GLU A 442 -33.68 -45.90 -18.54
N ALA A 443 -33.12 -46.56 -19.58
CA ALA A 443 -33.74 -47.68 -20.30
C ALA A 443 -32.65 -48.55 -20.99
N ALA A 444 -32.83 -49.87 -20.92
CA ALA A 444 -31.89 -50.92 -21.35
C ALA A 444 -32.07 -51.35 -22.82
N ALA A 445 -30.99 -51.77 -23.49
CA ALA A 445 -31.02 -52.77 -24.59
C ALA A 445 -29.62 -53.36 -24.87
N ARG A 446 -29.61 -54.64 -25.25
CA ARG A 446 -28.53 -55.65 -25.26
C ARG A 446 -27.42 -55.47 -26.32
N PRO A 447 -26.26 -56.16 -26.16
CA PRO A 447 -25.15 -56.10 -27.12
C PRO A 447 -25.28 -57.14 -28.24
N ALA A 448 -24.81 -56.78 -29.44
CA ALA A 448 -24.64 -57.70 -30.56
C ALA A 448 -23.14 -57.96 -30.82
N SER A 449 -22.84 -59.24 -30.92
CA SER A 449 -21.56 -59.91 -31.16
C SER A 449 -21.01 -59.74 -32.59
N ILE A 450 -19.69 -59.62 -32.74
CA ILE A 450 -18.95 -60.10 -33.94
C ILE A 450 -17.58 -60.71 -33.51
N LEU A 451 -17.58 -62.04 -33.48
CA LEU A 451 -16.64 -63.04 -34.02
C LEU A 451 -15.09 -62.90 -33.93
N SER A 452 -14.51 -63.97 -33.36
CA SER A 452 -13.35 -64.80 -33.81
C SER A 452 -11.92 -64.22 -33.68
N ARG A 453 -10.85 -64.94 -33.29
CA ARG A 453 -10.54 -66.29 -32.76
C ARG A 453 -9.05 -66.24 -32.26
N PRO A 454 -8.46 -67.31 -31.66
CA PRO A 454 -7.47 -67.23 -30.58
C PRO A 454 -6.04 -67.66 -30.95
N MET A 455 -5.07 -67.44 -30.04
CA MET A 455 -3.81 -68.18 -29.82
C MET A 455 -3.16 -67.61 -28.54
N THR A 456 -2.51 -68.28 -27.59
CA THR A 456 -2.27 -69.68 -27.17
C THR A 456 -1.56 -69.54 -25.81
N ASP A 457 -1.73 -70.54 -24.94
CA ASP A 457 -1.12 -70.68 -23.62
C ASP A 457 0.41 -70.83 -23.62
N SER A 458 0.96 -70.63 -22.41
CA SER A 458 2.19 -71.22 -21.80
C SER A 458 3.50 -70.42 -21.89
N ARG A 459 3.91 -69.79 -20.78
CA ARG A 459 4.72 -70.38 -19.68
C ARG A 459 4.88 -69.39 -18.53
#